data_AF-A0A5S6R4I2-F1
#
_entry.id   AF-A0A5S6R4I2-F1
#
_cell.length_a   1.000
_cell.length_b   1.000
_cell.length_c   1.000
_cell.angle_alpha   90.00
_cell.angle_beta   90.00
_cell.angle_gamma   90.00
#
_symmetry.space_group_name_H-M   'P 1'
#
loop_
_entity.id
_entity.type
_entity.pdbx_description
1 polymer ?
#
loop_
_entity_poly.entity_id
_entity_poly.type
_entity_poly.pdbx_seq_one_letter_code
_entity_poly.pdbx_strand_id
1 'polypeptide(L)'
;MWTDSIFHDIYEKRVLAVKAKIEADENLAKIKDSAGRDAFHWACSCNLVDLAEFLLQRKESVNDTDDLGWTPLMTAASAGHKSMVDFLIANGASTTLANNNGQTALHYAASKNHADIVCALLENGAYAGAKDKLGATALHRAASKGNSGVVEKLLANKDCLINSADSEGNTALHLACDEGRRQVAVMLVKEGATLDLKNKEEKTPLDLADVDLRKRLMLLTSKE
;
A
#
# COMPACT_ATOMS: atom_id res chain seq x y z
N MET A 1 11.94 30.72 4.73
CA MET A 1 12.82 30.22 3.66
C MET A 1 12.29 28.94 2.98
N TRP A 2 10.98 28.64 3.09
CA TRP A 2 10.33 27.52 2.37
C TRP A 2 9.37 28.01 1.28
N THR A 3 8.97 29.29 1.33
CA THR A 3 7.91 29.88 0.49
C THR A 3 8.29 30.07 -0.98
N ASP A 4 9.59 30.18 -1.28
CA ASP A 4 10.09 30.43 -2.65
C ASP A 4 10.54 29.14 -3.37
N SER A 5 10.37 27.98 -2.72
CA SER A 5 10.72 26.68 -3.31
C SER A 5 9.65 26.25 -4.32
N ILE A 6 10.09 25.60 -5.41
CA ILE A 6 9.16 24.95 -6.36
C ILE A 6 8.26 23.92 -5.66
N PHE A 7 8.77 23.23 -4.64
CA PHE A 7 8.00 22.23 -3.88
C PHE A 7 6.85 22.86 -3.08
N HIS A 8 7.07 24.06 -2.53
CA HIS A 8 6.02 24.80 -1.84
C HIS A 8 4.92 25.22 -2.83
N ASP A 9 5.27 25.67 -4.03
CA ASP A 9 4.27 25.98 -5.05
C ASP A 9 3.49 24.76 -5.53
N ILE A 10 4.14 23.58 -5.60
CA ILE A 10 3.46 22.32 -5.89
C ILE A 10 2.49 21.95 -4.76
N TYR A 11 2.94 22.07 -3.51
CA TYR A 11 2.11 21.80 -2.33
C TYR A 11 0.89 22.74 -2.27
N GLU A 12 1.09 24.02 -2.56
CA GLU A 12 0.04 25.05 -2.70
C GLU A 12 -0.76 24.95 -4.01
N LYS A 13 -0.50 23.90 -4.82
CA LYS A 13 -1.21 23.58 -6.06
C LYS A 13 -1.19 24.69 -7.11
N ARG A 14 -0.13 25.52 -7.15
CA ARG A 14 0.06 26.60 -8.14
C ARG A 14 0.56 26.04 -9.47
N VAL A 15 -0.18 25.11 -10.09
CA VAL A 15 0.25 24.32 -11.26
C VAL A 15 0.79 25.19 -12.40
N LEU A 16 0.10 26.27 -12.76
CA LEU A 16 0.54 27.16 -13.85
C LEU A 16 1.85 27.89 -13.53
N ALA A 17 2.01 28.33 -12.28
CA ALA A 17 3.25 29.00 -11.85
C ALA A 17 4.43 28.01 -11.83
N VAL A 18 4.20 26.77 -11.40
CA VAL A 18 5.21 25.71 -11.42
C VAL A 18 5.63 25.40 -12.87
N LYS A 19 4.66 25.22 -13.78
CA LYS A 19 4.95 24.99 -15.21
C LYS A 19 5.77 26.13 -15.81
N ALA A 20 5.35 27.38 -15.60
CA ALA A 20 6.07 28.56 -16.08
C ALA A 20 7.50 28.66 -15.52
N LYS A 21 7.70 28.33 -14.23
CA LYS A 21 9.04 28.28 -13.62
C LYS A 21 9.92 27.22 -14.28
N ILE A 22 9.40 26.02 -14.53
CA ILE A 22 10.15 24.92 -15.18
C ILE A 22 10.45 25.24 -16.65
N GLU A 23 9.54 25.90 -17.36
CA GLU A 23 9.78 26.35 -18.74
C GLU A 23 10.87 27.42 -18.81
N ALA A 24 10.99 28.26 -17.77
CA ALA A 24 12.06 29.25 -17.67
C ALA A 24 13.41 28.66 -17.25
N ASP A 25 13.42 27.61 -16.42
CA ASP A 25 14.61 26.88 -15.99
C ASP A 25 14.31 25.38 -15.80
N GLU A 26 14.69 24.56 -16.78
CA GLU A 26 14.45 23.11 -16.77
C GLU A 26 15.14 22.39 -15.61
N ASN A 27 16.20 22.97 -15.02
CA ASN A 27 16.89 22.34 -13.89
C ASN A 27 15.99 22.25 -12.67
N LEU A 28 14.99 23.14 -12.53
CA LEU A 28 14.05 23.11 -11.41
C LEU A 28 13.24 21.81 -11.34
N ALA A 29 12.98 21.17 -12.49
CA ALA A 29 12.29 19.87 -12.53
C ALA A 29 13.16 18.71 -11.99
N LYS A 30 14.49 18.87 -11.98
CA LYS A 30 15.47 17.86 -11.56
C LYS A 30 15.93 18.04 -10.11
N ILE A 31 15.62 19.17 -9.47
CA ILE A 31 15.95 19.41 -8.08
C ILE A 31 15.23 18.38 -7.20
N LYS A 32 15.93 17.90 -6.19
CA LYS A 32 15.40 17.04 -5.14
C LYS A 32 15.36 17.78 -3.81
N ASP A 33 14.36 17.51 -3.00
CA ASP A 33 14.31 17.97 -1.62
C ASP A 33 15.24 17.15 -0.72
N SER A 34 15.26 17.45 0.59
CA SER A 34 16.11 16.77 1.57
C SER A 34 15.75 15.29 1.82
N ALA A 35 14.66 14.80 1.25
CA ALA A 35 14.26 13.39 1.28
C ALA A 35 14.48 12.70 -0.08
N GLY A 36 15.12 13.38 -1.04
CA GLY A 36 15.37 12.85 -2.37
C GLY A 36 14.18 12.93 -3.33
N ARG A 37 13.10 13.64 -2.96
CA ARG A 37 11.88 13.76 -3.77
C ARG A 37 12.01 14.91 -4.75
N ASP A 38 11.70 14.64 -6.00
CA ASP A 38 11.63 15.65 -7.06
C ASP A 38 10.21 16.23 -7.21
N ALA A 39 10.04 17.18 -8.13
CA ALA A 39 8.75 17.80 -8.42
C ALA A 39 7.66 16.78 -8.79
N PHE A 40 8.05 15.65 -9.41
CA PHE A 40 7.11 14.61 -9.83
C PHE A 40 6.56 13.82 -8.63
N HIS A 41 7.41 13.49 -7.65
CA HIS A 41 6.96 12.91 -6.39
C HIS A 41 5.96 13.81 -5.67
N TRP A 42 6.23 15.11 -5.61
CA TRP A 42 5.33 16.09 -4.99
C TRP A 42 4.01 16.23 -5.76
N ALA A 43 4.05 16.28 -7.10
CA ALA A 43 2.84 16.29 -7.92
C ALA A 43 1.96 15.05 -7.67
N CYS A 44 2.58 13.86 -7.55
CA CYS A 44 1.89 12.62 -7.23
C CYS A 44 1.29 12.63 -5.82
N SER A 45 2.03 13.12 -4.83
CA SER A 45 1.57 13.30 -3.44
C SER A 45 0.36 14.23 -3.32
N CYS A 46 0.32 15.29 -4.13
CA CYS A 46 -0.75 16.28 -4.14
C CYS A 46 -1.91 15.97 -5.10
N ASN A 47 -1.87 14.82 -5.81
CA ASN A 47 -2.83 14.43 -6.85
C ASN A 47 -2.96 15.44 -8.01
N LEU A 48 -1.84 16.04 -8.44
CA LEU A 48 -1.81 17.03 -9.51
C LEU A 48 -1.51 16.36 -10.85
N VAL A 49 -2.49 15.66 -11.43
CA VAL A 49 -2.33 14.86 -12.67
C VAL A 49 -1.81 15.72 -13.82
N ASP A 50 -2.36 16.91 -14.05
CA ASP A 50 -1.92 17.82 -15.11
C ASP A 50 -0.46 18.28 -14.96
N LEU A 51 0.03 18.36 -13.72
CA LEU A 51 1.43 18.68 -13.45
C LEU A 51 2.31 17.45 -13.60
N ALA A 52 1.85 16.29 -13.12
CA ALA A 52 2.54 15.02 -13.28
C ALA A 52 2.74 14.69 -14.77
N GLU A 53 1.72 14.85 -15.61
CA GLU A 53 1.81 14.68 -17.06
C GLU A 53 2.85 15.61 -17.69
N PHE A 54 2.80 16.90 -17.34
CA PHE A 54 3.77 17.88 -17.82
C PHE A 54 5.22 17.53 -17.43
N LEU A 55 5.42 17.06 -16.19
CA LEU A 55 6.73 16.67 -15.67
C LEU A 55 7.22 15.36 -16.31
N LEU A 56 6.32 14.40 -16.53
CA LEU A 56 6.66 13.10 -17.09
C LEU A 56 7.18 13.19 -18.52
N GLN A 57 6.64 14.11 -19.34
CA GLN A 57 7.16 14.40 -20.69
C GLN A 57 8.64 14.79 -20.71
N ARG A 58 9.20 15.21 -19.57
CA ARG A 58 10.60 15.67 -19.40
C ARG A 58 11.43 14.74 -18.52
N LYS A 59 10.84 13.64 -18.04
CA LYS A 59 11.47 12.72 -17.09
C LYS A 59 11.92 11.45 -17.79
N GLU A 60 13.05 10.90 -17.35
CA GLU A 60 13.61 9.67 -17.90
C GLU A 60 12.83 8.42 -17.46
N SER A 61 12.23 8.44 -16.27
CA SER A 61 11.57 7.28 -15.67
C SER A 61 10.44 7.68 -14.72
N VAL A 62 9.28 7.03 -14.83
CA VAL A 62 8.14 7.20 -13.90
C VAL A 62 8.38 6.51 -12.54
N ASN A 63 9.41 5.67 -12.46
CA ASN A 63 9.68 4.77 -11.33
C ASN A 63 10.83 5.26 -10.42
N ASP A 64 11.39 6.43 -10.68
CA ASP A 64 12.48 6.98 -9.88
C ASP A 64 12.06 7.09 -8.41
N THR A 65 12.97 6.76 -7.51
CA THR A 65 12.68 6.73 -6.08
C THR A 65 13.27 7.91 -5.34
N ASP A 66 12.65 8.23 -4.20
CA ASP A 66 13.26 9.07 -3.16
C ASP A 66 14.33 8.31 -2.36
N ASP A 67 14.92 8.96 -1.35
CA ASP A 67 16.03 8.38 -0.56
C ASP A 67 15.61 7.16 0.29
N LEU A 68 14.30 6.98 0.51
CA LEU A 68 13.72 5.84 1.21
C LEU A 68 13.25 4.74 0.25
N GLY A 69 13.49 4.90 -1.05
CA GLY A 69 13.07 3.95 -2.08
C GLY A 69 11.59 4.07 -2.44
N TRP A 70 10.89 5.14 -2.07
CA TRP A 70 9.50 5.32 -2.44
C TRP A 70 9.37 5.70 -3.91
N THR A 71 8.57 4.93 -4.65
CA THR A 71 8.16 5.32 -6.00
C THR A 71 6.97 6.28 -5.95
N PRO A 72 6.74 7.08 -7.01
CA PRO A 72 5.53 7.90 -7.14
C PRO A 72 4.23 7.10 -6.99
N LEU A 73 4.22 5.84 -7.46
CA LEU A 73 3.06 4.95 -7.32
C LEU A 73 2.80 4.58 -5.85
N MET A 74 3.84 4.33 -5.05
CA MET A 74 3.68 4.09 -3.60
C MET A 74 3.12 5.33 -2.90
N THR A 75 3.61 6.52 -3.26
CA THR A 75 3.11 7.78 -2.70
C THR A 75 1.63 7.98 -3.02
N ALA A 76 1.22 7.83 -4.28
CA ALA A 76 -0.17 7.95 -4.71
C ALA A 76 -1.07 6.89 -4.04
N ALA A 77 -0.59 5.64 -3.97
CA ALA A 77 -1.32 4.53 -3.35
C ALA A 77 -1.49 4.73 -1.83
N SER A 78 -0.47 5.22 -1.13
CA SER A 78 -0.55 5.54 0.30
C SER A 78 -1.52 6.70 0.59
N ALA A 79 -1.51 7.71 -0.29
CA ALA A 79 -2.36 8.89 -0.16
C ALA A 79 -3.83 8.68 -0.55
N GLY A 80 -4.16 7.60 -1.27
CA GLY A 80 -5.53 7.32 -1.72
C GLY A 80 -5.91 7.99 -3.05
N HIS A 81 -4.92 8.40 -3.84
CA HIS A 81 -5.15 9.16 -5.08
C HIS A 81 -5.37 8.22 -6.27
N LYS A 82 -6.58 7.65 -6.39
CA LYS A 82 -6.92 6.68 -7.44
C LYS A 82 -6.63 7.19 -8.86
N SER A 83 -6.99 8.44 -9.15
CA SER A 83 -6.71 9.09 -10.45
C SER A 83 -5.21 9.13 -10.77
N MET A 84 -4.37 9.42 -9.78
CA MET A 84 -2.92 9.43 -9.94
C MET A 84 -2.36 8.01 -10.10
N VAL A 85 -2.90 7.04 -9.35
CA VAL A 85 -2.52 5.62 -9.51
C VAL A 85 -2.78 5.15 -10.95
N ASP A 86 -3.97 5.44 -11.49
CA ASP A 86 -4.33 5.05 -12.86
C ASP A 86 -3.45 5.73 -13.89
N PHE A 87 -3.20 7.04 -13.71
CA PHE A 87 -2.28 7.80 -14.55
C PHE A 87 -0.87 7.18 -14.54
N LEU A 88 -0.33 6.85 -13.36
CA LEU A 88 1.01 6.28 -13.22
C LEU A 88 1.11 4.90 -13.88
N ILE A 89 0.13 4.01 -13.63
CA ILE A 89 0.09 2.67 -14.24
C ILE A 89 0.00 2.77 -15.76
N ALA A 90 -0.88 3.64 -16.29
CA ALA A 90 -1.02 3.87 -17.73
C ALA A 90 0.28 4.37 -18.38
N ASN A 91 1.15 5.01 -17.60
CA ASN A 91 2.46 5.51 -18.05
C ASN A 91 3.63 4.59 -17.65
N GLY A 92 3.37 3.32 -17.34
CA GLY A 92 4.41 2.30 -17.14
C GLY A 92 5.01 2.26 -15.73
N ALA A 93 4.31 2.78 -14.72
CA ALA A 93 4.73 2.61 -13.34
C ALA A 93 4.66 1.13 -12.94
N SER A 94 5.73 0.62 -12.35
CA SER A 94 5.81 -0.77 -11.91
C SER A 94 5.05 -0.96 -10.60
N THR A 95 4.10 -1.89 -10.60
CA THR A 95 3.31 -2.27 -9.43
C THR A 95 4.05 -3.20 -8.45
N THR A 96 5.24 -3.69 -8.85
CA THR A 96 6.01 -4.70 -8.09
C THR A 96 7.25 -4.14 -7.40
N LEU A 97 7.64 -2.88 -7.67
CA LEU A 97 8.75 -2.26 -6.97
C LEU A 97 8.48 -2.17 -5.46
N ALA A 98 9.55 -2.31 -4.70
CA ALA A 98 9.55 -2.29 -3.24
C ALA A 98 10.54 -1.25 -2.74
N ASN A 99 10.17 -0.52 -1.69
CA ASN A 99 11.05 0.47 -1.09
C ASN A 99 12.09 -0.14 -0.16
N ASN A 100 12.84 0.69 0.56
CA ASN A 100 13.89 0.23 1.48
C ASN A 100 13.37 -0.65 2.63
N ASN A 101 12.07 -0.72 2.88
CA ASN A 101 11.44 -1.62 3.85
C ASN A 101 10.87 -2.89 3.22
N GLY A 102 11.05 -3.10 1.91
CA GLY A 102 10.43 -4.19 1.15
C GLY A 102 8.93 -3.97 0.88
N GLN A 103 8.40 -2.77 1.15
CA GLN A 103 6.97 -2.50 1.00
C GLN A 103 6.66 -2.03 -0.43
N THR A 104 5.64 -2.63 -1.03
CA THR A 104 5.11 -2.25 -2.35
C THR A 104 3.94 -1.28 -2.22
N ALA A 105 3.48 -0.69 -3.34
CA ALA A 105 2.27 0.14 -3.35
C ALA A 105 1.03 -0.59 -2.77
N LEU A 106 0.94 -1.91 -2.99
CA LEU A 106 -0.16 -2.73 -2.49
C LEU A 106 -0.18 -2.81 -0.95
N HIS A 107 0.99 -2.84 -0.29
CA HIS A 107 1.06 -2.82 1.17
C HIS A 107 0.47 -1.53 1.75
N TYR A 108 0.79 -0.38 1.12
CA TYR A 108 0.31 0.91 1.56
C TYR A 108 -1.18 1.09 1.32
N ALA A 109 -1.67 0.78 0.12
CA ALA A 109 -3.11 0.83 -0.19
C ALA A 109 -3.91 -0.08 0.75
N ALA A 110 -3.41 -1.28 1.02
CA ALA A 110 -4.07 -2.24 1.91
C ALA A 110 -4.10 -1.77 3.37
N SER A 111 -2.99 -1.23 3.88
CA SER A 111 -2.93 -0.68 5.24
C SER A 111 -3.82 0.55 5.43
N LYS A 112 -4.06 1.32 4.37
CA LYS A 112 -4.81 2.60 4.40
C LYS A 112 -6.28 2.48 4.00
N ASN A 113 -6.75 1.26 3.73
CA ASN A 113 -8.13 0.95 3.38
C ASN A 113 -8.58 1.48 1.99
N HIS A 114 -7.66 1.60 1.03
CA HIS A 114 -7.96 2.07 -0.32
C HIS A 114 -8.30 0.90 -1.25
N ALA A 115 -9.51 0.36 -1.12
CA ALA A 115 -9.92 -0.88 -1.80
C ALA A 115 -9.95 -0.78 -3.34
N ASP A 116 -10.30 0.39 -3.87
CA ASP A 116 -10.28 0.69 -5.31
C ASP A 116 -8.85 0.69 -5.89
N ILE A 117 -7.89 1.25 -5.16
CA ILE A 117 -6.47 1.21 -5.50
C ILE A 117 -5.92 -0.22 -5.39
N VAL A 118 -6.33 -0.97 -4.37
CA VAL A 118 -5.97 -2.40 -4.25
C VAL A 118 -6.42 -3.17 -5.49
N CYS A 119 -7.66 -2.98 -5.95
CA CYS A 119 -8.15 -3.62 -7.18
C CYS A 119 -7.29 -3.22 -8.38
N ALA A 120 -7.07 -1.92 -8.61
CA ALA A 120 -6.29 -1.44 -9.74
C ALA A 120 -4.85 -1.98 -9.74
N LEU A 121 -4.19 -2.06 -8.58
CA LEU A 121 -2.85 -2.63 -8.46
C LEU A 121 -2.84 -4.12 -8.81
N LEU A 122 -3.78 -4.90 -8.27
CA LEU A 122 -3.88 -6.35 -8.53
C LEU A 122 -4.20 -6.66 -9.99
N GLU A 123 -5.12 -5.90 -10.60
CA GLU A 123 -5.47 -6.02 -12.02
C GLU A 123 -4.28 -5.71 -12.94
N ASN A 124 -3.34 -4.86 -12.48
CA ASN A 124 -2.13 -4.48 -13.20
C ASN A 124 -0.88 -5.20 -12.66
N GLY A 125 -1.04 -6.45 -12.21
CA GLY A 125 0.06 -7.37 -11.96
C GLY A 125 0.78 -7.21 -10.62
N ALA A 126 0.24 -6.44 -9.66
CA ALA A 126 0.77 -6.46 -8.30
C ALA A 126 0.62 -7.86 -7.69
N TYR A 127 1.71 -8.40 -7.16
CA TYR A 127 1.70 -9.71 -6.52
C TYR A 127 1.15 -9.63 -5.08
N ALA A 128 -0.02 -10.26 -4.83
CA ALA A 128 -0.68 -10.25 -3.52
C ALA A 128 0.14 -10.94 -2.41
N GLY A 129 0.98 -11.91 -2.77
CA GLY A 129 1.87 -12.63 -1.87
C GLY A 129 3.21 -11.93 -1.58
N ALA A 130 3.43 -10.70 -2.08
CA ALA A 130 4.65 -9.96 -1.83
C ALA A 130 4.85 -9.75 -0.31
N LYS A 131 6.07 -10.00 0.18
CA LYS A 131 6.44 -9.83 1.58
C LYS A 131 7.37 -8.65 1.75
N ASP A 132 7.11 -7.84 2.76
CA ASP A 132 8.06 -6.83 3.21
C ASP A 132 9.18 -7.42 4.08
N LYS A 133 10.10 -6.58 4.57
CA LYS A 133 11.25 -7.03 5.38
C LYS A 133 10.85 -7.70 6.70
N LEU A 134 9.63 -7.51 7.18
CA LEU A 134 9.08 -8.21 8.34
C LEU A 134 8.32 -9.48 7.93
N GLY A 135 8.43 -9.92 6.68
CA GLY A 135 7.70 -11.07 6.15
C GLY A 135 6.20 -10.83 6.00
N ALA A 136 5.70 -9.62 6.28
CA ALA A 136 4.29 -9.29 6.24
C ALA A 136 3.84 -9.03 4.81
N THR A 137 2.66 -9.54 4.45
CA THR A 137 1.99 -9.27 3.17
C THR A 137 0.97 -8.14 3.29
N ALA A 138 0.42 -7.69 2.17
CA ALA A 138 -0.70 -6.73 2.16
C ALA A 138 -1.91 -7.22 3.00
N LEU A 139 -2.17 -8.54 3.01
CA LEU A 139 -3.24 -9.14 3.81
C LEU A 139 -3.00 -8.98 5.31
N HIS A 140 -1.75 -9.10 5.78
CA HIS A 140 -1.40 -8.86 7.19
C HIS A 140 -1.73 -7.42 7.60
N ARG A 141 -1.36 -6.45 6.75
CA ARG A 141 -1.61 -5.02 7.00
C ARG A 141 -3.10 -4.72 7.03
N ALA A 142 -3.87 -5.22 6.07
CA ALA A 142 -5.31 -5.05 6.03
C ALA A 142 -6.00 -5.71 7.23
N ALA A 143 -5.54 -6.91 7.61
CA ALA A 143 -6.14 -7.69 8.68
C ALA A 143 -5.93 -7.08 10.06
N SER A 144 -4.69 -6.66 10.38
CA SER A 144 -4.38 -5.93 11.63
C SER A 144 -5.21 -4.65 11.78
N LYS A 145 -5.47 -3.94 10.67
CA LYS A 145 -6.26 -2.69 10.68
C LYS A 145 -7.78 -2.89 10.62
N GLY A 146 -8.26 -4.11 10.36
CA GLY A 146 -9.69 -4.38 10.25
C GLY A 146 -10.32 -3.92 8.93
N ASN A 147 -9.52 -3.75 7.87
CA ASN A 147 -9.95 -3.23 6.57
C ASN A 147 -10.69 -4.32 5.77
N SER A 148 -11.92 -4.65 6.17
CA SER A 148 -12.68 -5.79 5.63
C SER A 148 -12.88 -5.75 4.11
N GLY A 149 -13.17 -4.58 3.54
CA GLY A 149 -13.31 -4.44 2.08
C GLY A 149 -12.00 -4.73 1.32
N VAL A 150 -10.85 -4.31 1.87
CA VAL A 150 -9.55 -4.66 1.29
C VAL A 150 -9.26 -6.15 1.45
N VAL A 151 -9.54 -6.73 2.61
CA VAL A 151 -9.35 -8.17 2.87
C VAL A 151 -10.12 -8.99 1.85
N GLU A 152 -11.39 -8.65 1.60
CA GLU A 152 -12.22 -9.31 0.59
C GLU A 152 -11.57 -9.27 -0.80
N LYS A 153 -11.07 -8.10 -1.24
CA LYS A 153 -10.41 -7.96 -2.54
C LYS A 153 -9.11 -8.75 -2.64
N LEU A 154 -8.32 -8.80 -1.57
CA LEU A 154 -7.10 -9.59 -1.52
C LEU A 154 -7.40 -11.08 -1.56
N LEU A 155 -8.38 -11.57 -0.79
CA LEU A 155 -8.75 -12.99 -0.76
C LEU A 155 -9.33 -13.49 -2.08
N ALA A 156 -10.03 -12.62 -2.82
CA ALA A 156 -10.50 -12.94 -4.17
C ALA A 156 -9.38 -13.09 -5.21
N ASN A 157 -8.15 -12.65 -4.90
CA ASN A 157 -7.01 -12.77 -5.80
C ASN A 157 -6.33 -14.14 -5.62
N LYS A 158 -6.12 -14.86 -6.74
CA LYS A 158 -5.52 -16.20 -6.78
C LYS A 158 -4.11 -16.29 -6.18
N ASP A 159 -3.36 -15.19 -6.16
CA ASP A 159 -1.99 -15.14 -5.67
C ASP A 159 -1.95 -14.80 -4.15
N CYS A 160 -3.12 -14.72 -3.50
CA CYS A 160 -3.23 -14.44 -2.09
C CYS A 160 -2.87 -15.67 -1.24
N LEU A 161 -1.85 -15.51 -0.40
CA LEU A 161 -1.38 -16.56 0.51
C LEU A 161 -2.00 -16.37 1.89
N ILE A 162 -3.25 -16.83 2.07
CA ILE A 162 -4.06 -16.59 3.28
C ILE A 162 -3.38 -17.03 4.58
N ASN A 163 -2.64 -18.15 4.55
CA ASN A 163 -1.92 -18.72 5.68
C ASN A 163 -0.42 -18.39 5.68
N SER A 164 0.01 -17.41 4.88
CA SER A 164 1.40 -16.94 4.94
C SER A 164 1.71 -16.40 6.33
N ALA A 165 2.85 -16.79 6.89
CA ALA A 165 3.36 -16.25 8.14
C ALA A 165 4.35 -15.08 7.88
N ASP A 166 4.31 -14.09 8.78
CA ASP A 166 5.30 -13.03 8.89
C ASP A 166 6.57 -13.50 9.63
N SER A 167 7.49 -12.58 9.92
CA SER A 167 8.75 -12.90 10.59
C SER A 167 8.56 -13.45 11.99
N GLU A 168 7.44 -13.16 12.67
CA GLU A 168 7.12 -13.66 14.01
C GLU A 168 6.27 -14.94 13.98
N GLY A 169 6.03 -15.49 12.79
CA GLY A 169 5.17 -16.66 12.62
C GLY A 169 3.68 -16.32 12.65
N ASN A 170 3.31 -15.05 12.73
CA ASN A 170 1.91 -14.63 12.74
C ASN A 170 1.35 -14.67 11.32
N THR A 171 0.16 -15.24 11.17
CA THR A 171 -0.64 -15.10 9.95
C THR A 171 -1.54 -13.86 10.03
N ALA A 172 -2.18 -13.49 8.93
CA ALA A 172 -3.19 -12.43 8.94
C ALA A 172 -4.31 -12.68 9.98
N LEU A 173 -4.66 -13.95 10.24
CA LEU A 173 -5.66 -14.30 11.24
C LEU A 173 -5.16 -14.10 12.68
N HIS A 174 -3.88 -14.39 12.96
CA HIS A 174 -3.28 -14.05 14.27
C HIS A 174 -3.45 -12.56 14.57
N LEU A 175 -3.06 -11.71 13.60
CA LEU A 175 -3.14 -10.26 13.75
C LEU A 175 -4.58 -9.76 13.88
N ALA A 176 -5.53 -10.34 13.12
CA ALA A 176 -6.94 -9.98 13.24
C ALA A 176 -7.53 -10.36 14.61
N CYS A 177 -7.12 -11.49 15.18
CA CYS A 177 -7.56 -11.93 16.50
C CYS A 177 -6.99 -11.06 17.62
N ASP A 178 -5.67 -10.81 17.60
CA ASP A 178 -4.96 -10.00 18.59
C ASP A 178 -5.49 -8.56 18.65
N GLU A 179 -5.77 -7.99 17.47
CA GLU A 179 -6.32 -6.63 17.32
C GLU A 179 -7.85 -6.56 17.49
N GLY A 180 -8.53 -7.67 17.81
CA GLY A 180 -9.98 -7.74 18.00
C GLY A 180 -10.80 -7.43 16.74
N ARG A 181 -10.26 -7.64 15.54
CA ARG A 181 -10.90 -7.38 14.24
C ARG A 181 -11.87 -8.50 13.88
N ARG A 182 -12.95 -8.62 14.66
CA ARG A 182 -13.94 -9.72 14.59
C ARG A 182 -14.46 -10.01 13.18
N GLN A 183 -14.84 -8.98 12.43
CA GLN A 183 -15.38 -9.16 11.07
C GLN A 183 -14.34 -9.76 10.12
N VAL A 184 -13.10 -9.28 10.18
CA VAL A 184 -11.99 -9.79 9.37
C VAL A 184 -11.62 -11.22 9.78
N ALA A 185 -11.51 -11.50 11.09
CA ALA A 185 -11.18 -12.84 11.57
C ALA A 185 -12.22 -13.88 11.10
N VAL A 186 -13.51 -13.54 11.16
CA VAL A 186 -14.60 -14.39 10.63
C VAL A 186 -14.49 -14.56 9.11
N MET A 187 -14.17 -13.50 8.38
CA MET A 187 -13.99 -13.56 6.92
C MET A 187 -12.83 -14.49 6.55
N LEU A 188 -11.67 -14.32 7.19
CA LEU A 188 -10.49 -15.15 6.97
C LEU A 188 -10.78 -16.64 7.20
N VAL A 189 -11.44 -17.00 8.30
CA VAL A 189 -11.79 -18.41 8.58
C VAL A 189 -12.73 -18.98 7.52
N LYS A 190 -13.74 -18.21 7.09
CA LYS A 190 -14.65 -18.65 6.02
C LYS A 190 -13.96 -18.89 4.68
N GLU A 191 -12.89 -18.15 4.40
CA GLU A 191 -12.08 -18.28 3.19
C GLU A 191 -10.91 -19.28 3.37
N GLY A 192 -10.91 -20.09 4.44
CA GLY A 192 -9.96 -21.19 4.63
C GLY A 192 -8.71 -20.86 5.45
N ALA A 193 -8.72 -19.79 6.24
CA ALA A 193 -7.63 -19.52 7.17
C ALA A 193 -7.63 -20.56 8.31
N THR A 194 -6.46 -21.14 8.58
CA THR A 194 -6.28 -22.19 9.58
C THR A 194 -6.18 -21.63 11.00
N LEU A 195 -6.79 -22.32 11.97
CA LEU A 195 -6.87 -21.91 13.38
C LEU A 195 -5.80 -22.53 14.28
N ASP A 196 -5.01 -23.46 13.78
CA ASP A 196 -4.08 -24.32 14.54
C ASP A 196 -2.60 -23.99 14.30
N LEU A 197 -2.29 -23.11 13.34
CA LEU A 197 -0.94 -22.61 13.12
C LEU A 197 -0.46 -21.86 14.36
N LYS A 198 0.76 -22.17 14.80
CA LYS A 198 1.41 -21.50 15.92
C LYS A 198 2.42 -20.48 15.43
N ASN A 199 2.44 -19.31 16.06
CA ASN A 199 3.51 -18.34 15.90
C ASN A 199 4.75 -18.74 16.72
N LYS A 200 5.80 -17.90 16.70
CA LYS A 200 7.04 -18.15 17.46
C LYS A 200 6.86 -18.17 18.99
N GLU A 201 5.76 -17.64 19.50
CA GLU A 201 5.39 -17.71 20.92
C GLU A 201 4.55 -18.96 21.26
N GLU A 202 4.45 -19.93 20.33
CA GLU A 202 3.61 -21.12 20.45
C GLU A 202 2.11 -20.84 20.59
N LYS A 203 1.66 -19.63 20.22
CA LYS A 203 0.25 -19.21 20.28
C LYS A 203 -0.44 -19.42 18.94
N THR A 204 -1.65 -19.95 18.98
CA THR A 204 -2.56 -20.00 17.83
C THR A 204 -3.35 -18.69 17.69
N PRO A 205 -4.03 -18.41 16.56
CA PRO A 205 -4.93 -17.27 16.48
C PRO A 205 -6.05 -17.29 17.53
N LEU A 206 -6.47 -18.48 17.98
CA LEU A 206 -7.50 -18.63 19.01
C LEU A 206 -7.01 -18.25 20.40
N ASP A 207 -5.71 -18.34 20.66
CA ASP A 207 -5.11 -17.93 21.93
C ASP A 207 -4.98 -16.41 22.05
N LEU A 208 -4.92 -15.71 20.91
CA LEU A 208 -4.88 -14.24 20.84
C LEU A 208 -6.28 -13.60 20.80
N ALA A 209 -7.31 -14.38 20.46
CA ALA A 209 -8.68 -13.88 20.37
C ALA A 209 -9.34 -13.71 21.75
N ASP A 210 -10.19 -12.69 21.89
CA ASP A 210 -11.07 -12.59 23.06
C ASP A 210 -12.05 -13.78 23.13
N VAL A 211 -12.61 -14.02 24.32
CA VAL A 211 -13.47 -15.19 24.61
C VAL A 211 -14.63 -15.32 23.62
N ASP A 212 -15.27 -14.22 23.24
CA ASP A 212 -16.43 -14.25 22.35
C ASP A 212 -16.02 -14.47 20.90
N LEU A 213 -14.92 -13.86 20.46
CA LEU A 213 -14.38 -14.10 19.12
C LEU A 213 -13.91 -15.56 18.99
N ARG A 214 -13.17 -16.08 19.96
CA ARG A 214 -12.72 -17.48 19.99
C ARG A 214 -13.89 -18.46 19.84
N LYS A 215 -14.95 -18.30 20.65
CA LYS A 215 -16.17 -19.13 20.55
C LYS A 215 -16.78 -19.03 19.16
N ARG A 216 -16.84 -17.82 18.60
CA ARG A 216 -17.40 -17.60 17.26
C ARG A 216 -16.60 -18.30 16.17
N LEU A 217 -15.26 -18.24 16.21
CA LEU A 217 -14.40 -18.87 15.22
C LEU A 217 -14.49 -20.40 15.29
N MET A 218 -14.48 -20.98 16.49
CA MET A 218 -14.65 -22.43 16.68
C MET A 218 -16.01 -22.95 16.16
N LEU A 219 -17.08 -22.16 16.28
CA LEU A 219 -18.40 -22.53 15.75
C LEU A 219 -18.48 -22.50 14.22
N LEU A 220 -17.58 -21.78 13.54
CA LEU A 220 -17.54 -21.75 12.07
C LEU A 220 -16.93 -23.03 11.52
N THR A 221 -15.90 -23.57 12.17
CA THR A 221 -15.20 -24.78 11.73
C THR A 221 -15.88 -26.08 12.16
N SER A 222 -16.86 -26.03 13.08
CA SER A 222 -17.61 -27.21 13.53
C SER A 222 -18.84 -27.53 12.66
N LYS A 223 -19.08 -26.78 11.58
CA LYS A 223 -20.26 -26.89 10.72
C LYS A 223 -19.96 -27.46 9.33
N GLU A 224 -18.73 -27.92 9.12
CA GLU A 224 -18.27 -28.68 7.95
C GLU A 224 -18.12 -30.16 8.33
#